data_AF-A0A2E4CC71-F1
#
_entry.id   AF-A0A2E4CC71-F1
#
_cell.length_a   1.000
_cell.length_b   1.000
_cell.length_c   1.000
_cell.angle_alpha   90.00
_cell.angle_beta   90.00
_cell.angle_gamma   90.00
#
_symmetry.space_group_name_H-M   'P 1'
#
loop_
_entity.id
_entity.type
_entity.pdbx_description
1 polymer ?
#
loop_
_entity_poly.entity_id
_entity_poly.type
_entity_poly.pdbx_seq_one_letter_code
_entity_poly.pdbx_strand_id
1 'polypeptide(L)'
;MKDKHALKLAAVGMVAMFLASGVMKIKSWGASEAERFSLRTGMCKPNSQRIVFLAGIIELFGAFLILQGVLQDKRSNVELGAAILAVFTVLATLIFYTNPLKPYPFLSNLAVLSGLILLPMVCAIRN
;
A
#
# COMPACT_ATOMS: atom_id res chain seq x y z
N MET A 1 16.48 18.70 -13.91
CA MET A 1 16.87 17.27 -14.08
C MET A 1 17.08 16.53 -12.77
N LYS A 2 17.92 17.00 -11.82
CA LYS A 2 18.13 16.36 -10.50
C LYS A 2 16.84 16.08 -9.75
N ASP A 3 15.90 17.01 -9.84
CA ASP A 3 14.57 16.93 -9.27
C ASP A 3 13.76 15.70 -9.70
N LYS A 4 13.67 15.42 -11.00
CA LYS A 4 12.89 14.27 -11.52
C LYS A 4 13.41 12.93 -11.00
N HIS A 5 14.72 12.80 -10.82
CA HIS A 5 15.33 11.59 -10.25
C HIS A 5 15.00 11.43 -8.76
N ALA A 6 15.04 12.52 -7.99
CA ALA A 6 14.66 12.50 -6.58
C ALA A 6 13.19 12.08 -6.38
N LEU A 7 12.28 12.57 -7.23
CA LEU A 7 10.86 12.19 -7.18
C LEU A 7 10.66 10.70 -7.51
N LYS A 8 11.33 10.20 -8.55
CA LYS A 8 11.30 8.77 -8.92
C LYS A 8 11.82 7.90 -7.77
N LEU A 9 12.93 8.30 -7.16
CA LEU A 9 13.50 7.57 -6.02
C LEU A 9 12.57 7.60 -4.79
N ALA A 10 11.96 8.74 -4.49
CA ALA A 10 11.00 8.87 -3.41
C ALA A 10 9.76 8.00 -3.64
N ALA A 11 9.23 7.97 -4.87
CA ALA A 11 8.11 7.10 -5.24
C ALA A 11 8.46 5.62 -5.08
N VAL A 12 9.65 5.19 -5.53
CA VAL A 12 10.14 3.82 -5.33
C VAL A 12 10.24 3.48 -3.84
N GLY A 13 10.85 4.35 -3.03
CA GLY A 13 10.95 4.16 -1.59
C GLY A 13 9.59 4.05 -0.91
N MET A 14 8.64 4.90 -1.30
CA MET A 14 7.28 4.92 -0.75
C MET A 14 6.51 3.64 -1.07
N VAL A 15 6.62 3.10 -2.29
CA VAL A 15 5.90 1.89 -2.68
C VAL A 15 6.63 0.59 -2.31
N ALA A 16 7.92 0.65 -1.94
CA ALA A 16 8.74 -0.54 -1.67
C ALA A 16 8.11 -1.46 -0.62
N MET A 17 7.53 -0.90 0.44
CA MET A 17 6.85 -1.70 1.47
C MET A 17 5.64 -2.47 0.91
N PHE A 18 4.86 -1.85 0.02
CA PHE A 18 3.69 -2.47 -0.61
C PHE A 18 4.12 -3.55 -1.60
N LEU A 19 5.21 -3.33 -2.34
CA LEU A 19 5.79 -4.35 -3.22
C LEU A 19 6.27 -5.57 -2.44
N ALA A 20 7.06 -5.37 -1.39
CA ALA A 20 7.57 -6.46 -0.56
C ALA A 20 6.42 -7.22 0.11
N SER A 21 5.50 -6.49 0.72
CA SER A 21 4.29 -6.99 1.37
C SER A 21 3.41 -7.80 0.40
N GLY A 22 3.12 -7.26 -0.78
CA GLY A 22 2.27 -7.88 -1.79
C GLY A 22 2.90 -9.14 -2.38
N VAL A 23 4.19 -9.12 -2.68
CA VAL A 23 4.93 -10.30 -3.16
C VAL A 23 4.90 -11.43 -2.13
N MET A 24 5.08 -11.13 -0.83
CA MET A 24 5.00 -12.15 0.22
C MET A 24 3.59 -12.77 0.31
N LYS A 25 2.54 -11.95 0.22
CA LYS A 25 1.15 -12.44 0.23
C LYS A 25 0.86 -13.32 -0.98
N ILE A 26 1.31 -12.94 -2.17
CA ILE A 26 1.08 -13.75 -3.39
C ILE A 26 1.88 -15.04 -3.37
N LYS A 27 3.18 -14.98 -3.04
CA LYS A 27 4.04 -16.18 -2.99
C LYS A 27 3.57 -17.21 -1.97
N SER A 28 3.03 -16.74 -0.84
CA SER A 28 2.47 -17.61 0.19
C SER A 28 1.01 -18.03 -0.08
N TRP A 29 0.45 -17.70 -1.25
CA TRP A 29 -0.96 -17.92 -1.57
C TRP A 29 -1.91 -17.37 -0.49
N GLY A 30 -1.56 -16.23 0.10
CA GLY A 30 -2.29 -15.55 1.17
C GLY A 30 -2.01 -16.09 2.57
N ALA A 31 -1.19 -17.13 2.74
CA ALA A 31 -0.99 -17.77 4.05
C ALA A 31 -0.23 -16.87 5.05
N SER A 32 0.58 -15.91 4.59
CA SER A 32 1.47 -15.11 5.45
C SER A 32 0.75 -14.34 6.58
N GLU A 33 -0.48 -13.86 6.32
CA GLU A 33 -1.28 -13.10 7.29
C GLU A 33 -2.68 -13.71 7.51
N ALA A 34 -2.99 -14.85 6.88
CA ALA A 34 -4.33 -15.47 6.92
C ALA A 34 -4.77 -15.78 8.35
N GLU A 35 -3.86 -16.30 9.17
CA GLU A 35 -4.15 -16.66 10.56
C GLU A 35 -4.43 -15.43 11.42
N ARG A 36 -3.58 -14.42 11.31
CA ARG A 36 -3.76 -13.16 12.02
C ARG A 36 -5.04 -12.45 11.58
N PHE A 37 -5.38 -12.48 10.28
CA PHE A 37 -6.63 -11.92 9.76
C PHE A 37 -7.85 -12.68 10.27
N SER A 38 -7.81 -14.01 10.27
CA SER A 38 -8.86 -14.88 10.80
C SER A 38 -9.16 -14.57 12.26
N LEU A 39 -8.12 -14.44 13.09
CA LEU A 39 -8.25 -14.10 14.51
C LEU A 39 -8.84 -12.69 14.73
N ARG A 40 -8.55 -11.73 13.85
CA ARG A 40 -9.06 -10.35 13.95
C ARG A 40 -10.51 -10.20 13.50
N THR A 41 -10.93 -10.99 12.53
CA THR A 41 -12.24 -10.84 11.88
C THR A 41 -13.26 -11.90 12.29
N GLY A 42 -12.81 -12.98 12.94
CA GLY A 42 -13.64 -14.14 13.25
C GLY A 42 -13.96 -15.01 12.03
N MET A 43 -13.41 -14.71 10.86
CA MET A 43 -13.62 -15.52 9.67
C MET A 43 -12.81 -16.81 9.71
N CYS A 44 -13.26 -17.83 8.98
CA CYS A 44 -12.48 -19.06 8.80
C CYS A 44 -11.16 -18.82 8.03
N LYS A 45 -10.15 -19.64 8.33
CA LYS A 45 -8.80 -19.53 7.76
C LYS A 45 -8.76 -19.59 6.21
N PRO A 46 -9.53 -20.47 5.52
CA PRO A 46 -9.55 -20.49 4.05
C PRO A 46 -10.05 -19.19 3.41
N ASN A 47 -11.11 -18.58 3.97
CA ASN A 47 -11.61 -17.30 3.47
C ASN A 47 -10.64 -16.16 3.77
N SER A 48 -10.03 -16.17 4.96
CA SER A 48 -9.00 -15.20 5.33
C SER A 48 -7.80 -15.26 4.39
N GLN A 49 -7.37 -16.46 4.01
CA GLN A 49 -6.29 -16.68 3.04
C GLN A 49 -6.63 -16.10 1.66
N ARG A 50 -7.86 -16.31 1.16
CA ARG A 50 -8.30 -15.70 -0.11
C ARG A 50 -8.26 -14.18 -0.05
N ILE A 51 -8.76 -13.58 1.04
CA ILE A 51 -8.74 -12.12 1.21
C ILE A 51 -7.31 -11.59 1.29
N VAL A 52 -6.42 -12.24 2.04
CA VAL A 52 -5.01 -11.84 2.13
C VAL A 52 -4.31 -11.97 0.78
N PHE A 53 -4.62 -13.01 0.00
CA PHE A 53 -4.09 -13.13 -1.36
C PHE A 53 -4.56 -11.97 -2.26
N LEU A 54 -5.86 -11.66 -2.25
CA LEU A 54 -6.44 -10.50 -2.95
C LEU A 54 -5.81 -9.18 -2.52
N ALA A 55 -5.59 -9.00 -1.21
CA ALA A 55 -4.88 -7.85 -0.66
C ALA A 55 -3.47 -7.72 -1.27
N GLY A 56 -2.75 -8.83 -1.43
CA GLY A 56 -1.44 -8.82 -2.08
C GLY A 56 -1.49 -8.34 -3.53
N ILE A 57 -2.51 -8.75 -4.29
CA ILE A 57 -2.73 -8.27 -5.67
C ILE A 57 -3.00 -6.77 -5.68
N ILE A 58 -3.85 -6.27 -4.78
CA ILE A 58 -4.18 -4.85 -4.66
C ILE A 58 -2.94 -4.01 -4.32
N GLU A 59 -2.11 -4.47 -3.37
CA GLU A 59 -0.86 -3.81 -3.01
C GLU A 59 0.09 -3.69 -4.21
N LEU A 60 0.28 -4.77 -4.96
CA LEU A 60 1.14 -4.76 -6.15
C LEU A 60 0.58 -3.89 -7.28
N PHE A 61 -0.73 -3.96 -7.51
CA PHE A 61 -1.39 -3.18 -8.55
C PHE A 61 -1.30 -1.68 -8.27
N GLY A 62 -1.62 -1.25 -7.04
CA GLY A 62 -1.50 0.15 -6.64
C GLY A 62 -0.06 0.66 -6.72
N ALA A 63 0.92 -0.13 -6.26
CA ALA A 63 2.33 0.20 -6.36
C ALA A 63 2.79 0.32 -7.83
N PHE A 64 2.37 -0.60 -8.69
CA PHE A 64 2.67 -0.58 -10.12
C PHE A 64 2.11 0.68 -10.79
N LEU A 65 0.87 1.06 -10.50
CA LEU A 65 0.25 2.28 -11.03
C LEU A 65 1.03 3.54 -10.65
N ILE A 66 1.48 3.65 -9.40
CA ILE A 66 2.32 4.78 -8.95
C ILE A 66 3.64 4.79 -9.71
N LEU A 67 4.36 3.66 -9.79
CA LEU A 67 5.64 3.60 -10.49
C LEU A 67 5.51 3.93 -11.97
N GLN A 68 4.54 3.33 -12.64
CA GLN A 68 4.28 3.61 -14.05
C GLN A 68 3.89 5.08 -14.25
N GLY A 69 3.05 5.63 -13.38
CA GLY A 69 2.64 7.03 -13.41
C GLY A 69 3.82 7.99 -13.28
N VAL A 70 4.72 7.76 -12.32
CA VAL A 70 5.91 8.60 -12.13
C VAL A 70 6.97 8.39 -13.23
N LEU A 71 7.05 7.20 -13.82
CA LEU A 71 8.00 6.92 -14.91
C LEU A 71 7.56 7.53 -16.25
N GLN A 72 6.26 7.54 -16.52
CA GLN A 72 5.66 8.05 -17.76
C GLN A 72 5.10 9.47 -17.62
N ASP A 73 5.36 10.15 -16.49
CA ASP A 73 4.81 11.47 -16.14
C ASP A 73 3.25 11.53 -16.24
N LYS A 74 2.56 10.39 -15.99
CA LYS A 74 1.10 10.23 -16.03
C LYS A 74 0.49 10.37 -14.64
N ARG A 75 0.06 11.60 -14.32
CA ARG A 75 -0.54 11.96 -13.03
C ARG A 75 -1.74 11.09 -12.62
N SER A 76 -2.65 10.79 -13.55
CA SER A 76 -3.85 10.00 -13.27
C SER A 76 -3.54 8.61 -12.67
N ASN A 77 -2.43 7.99 -13.09
CA ASN A 77 -2.03 6.68 -12.59
C ASN A 77 -1.44 6.79 -11.18
N VAL A 78 -0.72 7.88 -10.88
CA VAL A 78 -0.23 8.16 -9.53
C VAL A 78 -1.40 8.41 -8.57
N GLU A 79 -2.39 9.21 -8.97
CA GLU A 79 -3.59 9.48 -8.19
C GLU A 79 -4.38 8.20 -7.89
N LEU A 80 -4.65 7.39 -8.92
CA LEU A 80 -5.39 6.15 -8.77
C LEU A 80 -4.63 5.15 -7.89
N GLY A 81 -3.34 4.95 -8.16
CA GLY A 81 -2.51 4.04 -7.36
C GLY A 81 -2.39 4.49 -5.90
N ALA A 82 -2.20 5.79 -5.66
CA ALA A 82 -2.16 6.36 -4.32
C ALA A 82 -3.48 6.21 -3.57
N ALA A 83 -4.61 6.46 -4.23
CA ALA A 83 -5.94 6.28 -3.63
C ALA A 83 -6.20 4.82 -3.24
N ILE A 84 -5.86 3.87 -4.14
CA ILE A 84 -5.99 2.43 -3.87
C ILE A 84 -5.17 2.04 -2.64
N LEU A 85 -3.89 2.40 -2.61
CA LEU A 85 -3.01 2.06 -1.49
C LEU A 85 -3.41 2.79 -0.20
N ALA A 86 -3.92 4.02 -0.28
CA ALA A 86 -4.36 4.75 0.89
C ALA A 86 -5.59 4.09 1.54
N VAL A 87 -6.61 3.74 0.74
CA VAL A 87 -7.78 3.01 1.24
C VAL A 87 -7.36 1.67 1.84
N PHE A 88 -6.46 0.95 1.16
CA PHE A 88 -5.91 -0.31 1.67
C PHE A 88 -5.20 -0.14 3.02
N THR A 89 -4.34 0.87 3.15
CA THR A 89 -3.61 1.17 4.40
C THR A 89 -4.57 1.53 5.53
N VAL A 90 -5.62 2.31 5.27
CA VAL A 90 -6.66 2.60 6.27
C VAL A 90 -7.33 1.31 6.74
N LEU A 91 -7.82 0.47 5.82
CA LEU A 91 -8.48 -0.79 6.16
C LEU A 91 -7.56 -1.73 6.94
N ALA A 92 -6.31 -1.91 6.49
CA ALA A 92 -5.33 -2.72 7.20
C ALA A 92 -5.06 -2.18 8.61
N THR A 93 -4.99 -0.86 8.76
CA THR A 93 -4.80 -0.22 10.09
C THR A 93 -5.97 -0.51 11.01
N LEU A 94 -7.19 -0.32 10.52
CA LEU A 94 -8.41 -0.59 11.28
C LEU A 94 -8.46 -2.05 11.74
N ILE A 95 -8.22 -3.01 10.84
CA ILE A 95 -8.32 -4.45 11.15
C ILE A 95 -7.24 -4.90 12.13
N PHE A 96 -5.99 -4.47 11.94
CA PHE A 96 -4.87 -5.07 12.66
C PHE A 96 -4.43 -4.30 13.91
N TYR A 97 -4.69 -2.99 13.98
CA TYR A 97 -4.00 -2.09 14.91
C TYR A 97 -4.91 -1.22 15.77
N THR A 98 -6.24 -1.33 15.69
CA THR A 98 -7.16 -0.49 16.50
C THR A 98 -7.68 -1.15 17.78
N ASN A 99 -7.70 -2.48 17.88
CA ASN A 99 -8.21 -3.17 19.07
C ASN A 99 -7.27 -4.29 19.57
N PRO A 100 -6.50 -4.12 20.66
CA PRO A 100 -6.22 -2.83 21.30
C PRO A 100 -5.42 -1.92 20.35
N LEU A 101 -5.54 -0.61 20.54
CA LEU A 101 -4.83 0.37 19.72
C LEU A 101 -3.32 0.18 19.87
N LYS A 102 -2.63 0.01 18.73
CA LYS A 102 -1.16 -0.07 18.68
C LYS A 102 -0.61 1.24 18.11
N PRO A 103 -0.07 2.15 18.95
CA PRO A 103 0.26 3.51 18.52
C PRO A 103 1.37 3.56 17.47
N TYR A 104 2.42 2.73 17.60
CA TYR A 104 3.52 2.75 16.63
C TYR A 104 3.10 2.32 15.22
N PRO A 105 2.41 1.17 15.01
CA PRO A 105 1.88 0.83 13.68
C PRO A 105 0.90 1.87 13.14
N PHE A 106 0.07 2.45 14.00
CA PHE A 106 -0.89 3.48 13.61
C PHE A 106 -0.18 4.73 13.07
N LEU A 107 0.80 5.26 13.80
CA LEU A 107 1.56 6.45 13.40
C LEU A 107 2.41 6.18 12.13
N SER A 108 3.00 4.99 12.02
CA SER A 108 3.73 4.57 10.81
C SER A 108 2.80 4.59 9.59
N ASN A 109 1.62 4.00 9.70
CA ASN A 109 0.64 3.99 8.62
C ASN A 109 0.10 5.39 8.31
N LEU A 110 -0.01 6.28 9.30
CA LEU A 110 -0.39 7.68 9.08
C LEU A 110 0.67 8.45 8.27
N ALA A 111 1.96 8.21 8.53
CA ALA A 111 3.04 8.79 7.73
C ALA A 111 3.00 8.28 6.28
N VAL A 112 2.75 6.99 6.07
CA VAL A 112 2.58 6.40 4.75
C VAL A 112 1.37 7.00 4.02
N LEU A 113 0.23 7.13 4.70
CA LEU A 113 -0.97 7.77 4.14
C LEU A 113 -0.69 9.21 3.70
N SER A 114 0.00 9.98 4.54
CA SER A 114 0.39 11.35 4.22
C SER A 114 1.27 11.39 2.96
N GLY A 115 2.23 10.47 2.85
CA GLY A 115 3.07 10.33 1.66
C GLY A 115 2.27 10.01 0.40
N LEU A 116 1.34 9.04 0.48
CA LEU A 116 0.50 8.65 -0.66
C LEU A 116 -0.40 9.81 -1.12
N ILE A 117 -0.96 10.59 -0.20
CA ILE A 117 -1.81 11.74 -0.53
C ILE A 117 -1.00 12.89 -1.14
N LEU A 118 0.21 13.14 -0.64
CA LEU A 118 1.07 14.22 -1.12
C LEU A 118 1.72 13.93 -2.47
N LEU A 119 2.02 12.66 -2.77
CA LEU A 119 2.77 12.28 -3.97
C LEU A 119 2.12 12.79 -5.28
N PRO A 120 0.81 12.63 -5.52
CA PRO A 120 0.15 13.23 -6.68
C PRO A 120 0.25 14.75 -6.75
N MET A 121 0.19 15.45 -5.62
CA MET A 121 0.30 16.92 -5.57
C MET A 121 1.71 17.37 -5.97
N VAL A 122 2.73 16.67 -5.49
CA VAL A 122 4.13 16.94 -5.87
C VAL A 122 4.34 16.68 -7.37
N CYS A 123 3.75 15.61 -7.91
CA CYS A 123 3.75 15.36 -9.35
C CYS A 123 3.06 16.48 -10.13
N ALA A 124 1.96 17.04 -9.60
CA ALA A 124 1.22 18.12 -10.25
C ALA A 124 1.99 19.44 -10.31
N ILE A 125 2.76 19.77 -9.26
CA ILE A 125 3.54 21.03 -9.20
C ILE A 125 4.76 20.98 -10.14
N ARG A 126 5.26 19.78 -10.47
CA ARG A 126 6.48 19.59 -11.26
C ARG A 126 6.27 19.35 -12.75
N ASN A 127 5.03 19.19 -13.18
CA ASN A 127 4.64 19.12 -14.59
C ASN A 127 4.25 20.51 -15.10
#